data_AF-A0A496RDD4-F1
#
_entry.id   AF-A0A496RDD4-F1
#
_cell.length_a   1.000
_cell.length_b   1.000
_cell.length_c   1.000
_cell.angle_alpha   90.00
_cell.angle_beta   90.00
_cell.angle_gamma   90.00
#
_symmetry.space_group_name_H-M   'P 1'
#
loop_
_entity.id
_entity.type
_entity.pdbx_description
1 polymer ?
#
loop_
_entity_poly.entity_id
_entity_poly.type
_entity_poly.pdbx_seq_one_letter_code
_entity_poly.pdbx_strand_id
1 'polypeptide(L)'
;SEKGWTLVEEKLPQILKTEEINDAVNRLSALGSKQLQVLALVSKVEKADDPGSIESNREILLGLKKEIETIRLDTEKRKEKLAGIAAAGIEVADSAAVMDTVLDREKKAVDVILNFKVAFAEKIIRLQVDKGEALVTRYKSETEKAALMVEGSKETMDGIEYLVKKPDVAAAVVNETKTALKKVESDLDALTSIIAGYDREVRESEKLILQRNRIKSLKAVIDAVYKEMNSTLVKAKDLNDKADDLYNLGYLRLDETYARYDRGDYDAARSKYSEAETALLKSLEYREDKKVRNLLTTEMPALYADIMTALNKKIIREVRQLINTGKDYYNVEKFLKAEQTFQQAKERYKVTHEELNPEIEDWLVKVKKALEATSGRVLLSTDPLYPEMIQVLNIAEEDFNNGKKLVSEGSNDEAARFFEDAVKNIEYVKETFPRNYKASVLYLRILEFTEKDTFDTYFASMFEAAVAKIKTDPKSADDDLLALSVVNPDYPGIKAVLYRSGIAAGRLSPPPAKVDIAKARDLYYKAKRIADADNRAQFPIAIAYLEESIKIDSNFNQAAVLLDQLRTSTGGAGVSVMSESDQQKLRFAENLYVEGKYLEAGIILNQLWNNPENRKSSKLNDLKKKVDARL
;
A
#
# COMPACT_ATOMS: atom_id res chain seq x y z
N SER A 1 -63.92 74.30 -79.44
CA SER A 1 -63.55 75.72 -79.34
C SER A 1 -62.23 75.82 -78.59
N GLU A 2 -61.33 76.73 -78.97
CA GLU A 2 -60.12 77.07 -78.20
C GLU A 2 -60.44 77.23 -76.70
N LYS A 3 -61.57 77.87 -76.37
CA LYS A 3 -62.08 78.04 -74.99
C LYS A 3 -62.31 76.74 -74.20
N GLY A 4 -62.60 75.62 -74.86
CA GLY A 4 -62.77 74.32 -74.20
C GLY A 4 -61.43 73.67 -73.83
N TRP A 5 -60.40 73.86 -74.66
CA TRP A 5 -59.05 73.39 -74.39
C TRP A 5 -58.36 74.23 -73.31
N THR A 6 -58.55 75.55 -73.30
CA THR A 6 -58.02 76.43 -72.25
C THR A 6 -58.61 76.12 -70.86
N LEU A 7 -59.91 75.76 -70.79
CA LEU A 7 -60.54 75.35 -69.53
C LEU A 7 -60.00 74.00 -69.02
N VAL A 8 -59.68 73.09 -69.94
CA VAL A 8 -59.02 71.82 -69.60
C VAL A 8 -57.59 72.08 -69.12
N GLU A 9 -56.80 72.92 -69.79
CA GLU A 9 -55.45 73.29 -69.37
C GLU A 9 -55.43 73.98 -67.99
N GLU A 10 -56.43 74.78 -67.65
CA GLU A 10 -56.51 75.49 -66.35
C GLU A 10 -57.05 74.61 -65.21
N LYS A 11 -58.03 73.75 -65.47
CA LYS A 11 -58.70 72.94 -64.43
C LYS A 11 -58.11 71.56 -64.24
N LEU A 12 -57.52 70.95 -65.28
CA LEU A 12 -56.93 69.62 -65.20
C LEU A 12 -55.78 69.54 -64.18
N PRO A 13 -54.86 70.52 -64.08
CA PRO A 13 -53.85 70.53 -63.00
C PRO A 13 -54.48 70.53 -61.59
N GLN A 14 -55.57 71.29 -61.39
CA GLN A 14 -56.26 71.36 -60.09
C GLN A 14 -56.99 70.05 -59.74
N ILE A 15 -57.61 69.40 -60.74
CA ILE A 15 -58.28 68.10 -60.59
C ILE A 15 -57.25 67.02 -60.30
N LEU A 16 -56.16 66.95 -61.09
CA LEU A 16 -55.08 65.99 -60.88
C LEU A 16 -54.44 66.16 -59.50
N LYS A 17 -54.18 67.40 -59.06
CA LYS A 17 -53.66 67.68 -57.72
C LYS A 17 -54.60 67.17 -56.63
N THR A 18 -55.91 67.37 -56.78
CA THR A 18 -56.90 66.92 -55.79
C THR A 18 -57.01 65.39 -55.77
N GLU A 19 -56.97 64.74 -56.93
CA GLU A 19 -56.97 63.28 -57.06
C GLU A 19 -55.71 62.66 -56.43
N GLU A 20 -54.53 63.18 -56.73
CA GLU A 20 -53.27 62.68 -56.15
C GLU A 20 -53.18 62.94 -54.64
N ILE A 21 -53.73 64.05 -54.12
CA ILE A 21 -53.82 64.28 -52.68
C ILE A 21 -54.70 63.21 -52.02
N ASN A 22 -55.85 62.87 -52.62
CA ASN A 22 -56.73 61.83 -52.08
C ASN A 22 -56.09 60.43 -52.14
N ASP A 23 -55.42 60.09 -53.24
CA ASP A 23 -54.68 58.82 -53.36
C ASP A 23 -53.52 58.76 -52.36
N ALA A 24 -52.76 59.85 -52.21
CA ALA A 24 -51.70 59.96 -51.23
C ALA A 24 -52.21 59.83 -49.79
N VAL A 25 -53.36 60.43 -49.44
CA VAL A 25 -53.97 60.26 -48.12
C VAL A 25 -54.34 58.79 -47.86
N ASN A 26 -54.92 58.11 -48.84
CA ASN A 26 -55.25 56.69 -48.73
C ASN A 26 -54.00 55.81 -48.56
N ARG A 27 -52.95 56.05 -49.36
CA ARG A 27 -51.66 55.35 -49.24
C ARG A 27 -50.97 55.60 -47.92
N LEU A 28 -50.95 56.84 -47.45
CA LEU A 28 -50.36 57.20 -46.16
C LEU A 28 -51.15 56.60 -44.98
N SER A 29 -52.47 56.48 -45.10
CA SER A 29 -53.31 55.80 -44.11
C SER A 29 -53.02 54.29 -44.07
N ALA A 30 -52.93 53.65 -45.25
CA ALA A 30 -52.52 52.25 -45.35
C ALA A 30 -51.11 52.01 -44.77
N LEU A 31 -50.15 52.87 -45.11
CA LEU A 31 -48.79 52.84 -44.58
C LEU A 31 -48.78 53.00 -43.04
N GLY A 32 -49.55 53.96 -42.51
CA GLY A 32 -49.68 54.18 -41.06
C GLY A 32 -50.25 52.97 -40.32
N SER A 33 -51.25 52.30 -40.89
CA SER A 33 -51.81 51.05 -40.34
C SER A 33 -50.74 49.94 -40.28
N LYS A 34 -49.95 49.79 -41.33
CA LYS A 34 -48.86 48.79 -41.38
C LYS A 34 -47.74 49.13 -40.39
N GLN A 35 -47.38 50.40 -40.25
CA GLN A 35 -46.41 50.85 -39.24
C GLN A 35 -46.87 50.55 -37.81
N LEU A 36 -48.17 50.71 -37.50
CA LEU A 36 -48.73 50.31 -36.20
C LEU A 36 -48.62 48.79 -35.97
N GLN A 37 -48.83 47.98 -37.01
CA GLN A 37 -48.63 46.52 -36.93
C GLN A 37 -47.16 46.15 -36.68
N VAL A 38 -46.23 46.83 -37.34
CA VAL A 38 -44.78 46.67 -37.09
C VAL A 38 -44.45 47.00 -35.63
N LEU A 39 -44.92 48.13 -35.10
CA LEU A 39 -44.68 48.50 -33.70
C LEU A 39 -45.27 47.49 -32.71
N ALA A 40 -46.46 46.95 -33.00
CA ALA A 40 -47.06 45.90 -32.18
C ALA A 40 -46.24 44.60 -32.18
N LEU A 41 -45.68 44.21 -33.33
CA LEU A 41 -44.79 43.03 -33.44
C LEU A 41 -43.49 43.22 -32.66
N VAL A 42 -42.91 44.41 -32.74
CA VAL A 42 -41.67 44.74 -32.02
C VAL A 42 -41.89 44.63 -30.51
N SER A 43 -42.97 45.23 -29.99
CA SER A 43 -43.29 45.13 -28.55
C SER A 43 -43.51 43.68 -28.10
N LYS A 44 -44.09 42.82 -28.95
CA LYS A 44 -44.24 41.39 -28.68
C LYS A 44 -42.88 40.69 -28.64
N VAL A 45 -42.01 40.93 -29.62
CA VAL A 45 -40.69 40.30 -29.69
C VAL A 45 -39.78 40.76 -28.57
N GLU A 46 -39.85 42.02 -28.15
CA GLU A 46 -39.08 42.53 -27.00
C GLU A 46 -39.33 41.71 -25.73
N LYS A 47 -40.56 41.23 -25.53
CA LYS A 47 -40.98 40.43 -24.37
C LYS A 47 -40.91 38.91 -24.57
N ALA A 48 -40.65 38.45 -25.79
CA ALA A 48 -40.59 37.02 -26.09
C ALA A 48 -39.21 36.45 -25.73
N ASP A 49 -39.19 35.32 -25.02
CA ASP A 49 -37.97 34.59 -24.65
C ASP A 49 -37.82 33.26 -25.39
N ASP A 50 -38.78 32.94 -26.27
CA ASP A 50 -38.77 31.74 -27.10
C ASP A 50 -38.34 32.07 -28.55
N PRO A 51 -37.25 31.48 -29.06
CA PRO A 51 -36.80 31.66 -30.43
C PRO A 51 -37.85 31.36 -31.50
N GLY A 52 -38.69 30.33 -31.32
CA GLY A 52 -39.72 29.95 -32.30
C GLY A 52 -40.83 30.99 -32.46
N SER A 53 -41.26 31.57 -31.33
CA SER A 53 -42.20 32.69 -31.30
C SER A 53 -41.63 33.94 -31.97
N ILE A 54 -40.34 34.25 -31.74
CA ILE A 54 -39.68 35.40 -32.39
C ILE A 54 -39.57 35.16 -33.90
N GLU A 55 -39.23 33.96 -34.34
CA GLU A 55 -39.13 33.62 -35.77
C GLU A 55 -40.49 33.73 -36.47
N SER A 56 -41.55 33.26 -35.81
CA SER A 56 -42.92 33.41 -36.34
C SER A 56 -43.30 34.89 -36.52
N ASN A 57 -42.93 35.75 -35.57
CA ASN A 57 -43.15 37.20 -35.70
C ASN A 57 -42.25 37.86 -36.76
N ARG A 58 -41.04 37.33 -36.98
CA ARG A 58 -40.13 37.76 -38.06
C ARG A 58 -40.73 37.48 -39.43
N GLU A 59 -41.34 36.32 -39.63
CA GLU A 59 -42.02 35.98 -40.88
C GLU A 59 -43.21 36.92 -41.16
N ILE A 60 -43.99 37.29 -40.13
CA ILE A 60 -45.06 38.30 -40.26
C ILE A 60 -44.46 39.67 -40.67
N LEU A 61 -43.35 40.07 -40.05
CA LEU A 61 -42.65 41.31 -40.38
C LEU A 61 -42.16 41.33 -41.85
N LEU A 62 -41.69 40.18 -42.37
CA LEU A 62 -41.33 40.03 -43.79
C LEU A 62 -42.54 40.14 -44.72
N GLY A 63 -43.68 39.61 -44.31
CA GLY A 63 -44.96 39.82 -45.00
C GLY A 63 -45.32 41.30 -45.12
N LEU A 64 -45.23 42.05 -44.00
CA LEU A 64 -45.51 43.49 -43.98
C LEU A 64 -44.56 44.29 -44.88
N LYS A 65 -43.27 43.91 -44.94
CA LYS A 65 -42.30 44.51 -45.86
C LYS A 65 -42.77 44.39 -47.31
N LYS A 66 -43.16 43.18 -47.72
CA LYS A 66 -43.60 42.89 -49.09
C LYS A 66 -44.85 43.68 -49.46
N GLU A 67 -45.77 43.85 -48.51
CA GLU A 67 -46.96 44.68 -48.70
C GLU A 67 -46.61 46.16 -48.89
N ILE A 68 -45.71 46.73 -48.06
CA ILE A 68 -45.26 48.13 -48.22
C ILE A 68 -44.50 48.34 -49.52
N GLU A 69 -43.65 47.38 -49.93
CA GLU A 69 -42.96 47.42 -51.23
C GLU A 69 -43.94 47.39 -52.40
N THR A 70 -45.07 46.68 -52.27
CA THR A 70 -46.12 46.68 -53.28
C THR A 70 -46.78 48.07 -53.39
N ILE A 71 -47.10 48.71 -52.27
CA ILE A 71 -47.62 50.09 -52.26
C ILE A 71 -46.62 51.03 -52.95
N ARG A 72 -45.32 50.89 -52.63
CA ARG A 72 -44.24 51.69 -53.22
C ARG A 72 -44.14 51.52 -54.74
N LEU A 73 -44.16 50.31 -55.25
CA LEU A 73 -44.13 50.04 -56.69
C LEU A 73 -45.34 50.66 -57.40
N ASP A 74 -46.50 50.65 -56.78
CA ASP A 74 -47.68 51.29 -57.35
C ASP A 74 -47.59 52.82 -57.31
N THR A 75 -46.98 53.40 -56.25
CA THR A 75 -46.68 54.82 -56.14
C THR A 75 -45.66 55.26 -57.20
N GLU A 76 -44.61 54.46 -57.44
CA GLU A 76 -43.61 54.70 -58.49
C GLU A 76 -44.25 54.68 -59.90
N LYS A 77 -45.11 53.70 -60.19
CA LYS A 77 -45.87 53.65 -61.47
C LYS A 77 -46.79 54.85 -61.65
N ARG A 78 -47.42 55.34 -60.58
CA ARG A 78 -48.29 56.54 -60.64
C ARG A 78 -47.45 57.78 -60.92
N LYS A 79 -46.29 57.91 -60.28
CA LYS A 79 -45.34 58.99 -60.56
C LYS A 79 -44.83 58.97 -62.00
N GLU A 80 -44.54 57.79 -62.55
CA GLU A 80 -44.14 57.64 -63.96
C GLU A 80 -45.25 58.09 -64.92
N LYS A 81 -46.52 57.77 -64.62
CA LYS A 81 -47.68 58.29 -65.39
C LYS A 81 -47.76 59.81 -65.34
N LEU A 82 -47.55 60.42 -64.16
CA LEU A 82 -47.51 61.89 -64.02
C LEU A 82 -46.38 62.50 -64.84
N ALA A 83 -45.20 61.87 -64.89
CA ALA A 83 -44.10 62.32 -65.74
C ALA A 83 -44.46 62.28 -67.23
N GLY A 84 -45.19 61.25 -67.68
CA GLY A 84 -45.73 61.19 -69.04
C GLY A 84 -46.74 62.29 -69.35
N ILE A 85 -47.59 62.66 -68.39
CA ILE A 85 -48.54 63.79 -68.49
C ILE A 85 -47.79 65.12 -68.54
N ALA A 86 -46.73 65.30 -67.73
CA ALA A 86 -45.88 66.48 -67.75
C ALA A 86 -45.22 66.69 -69.12
N ALA A 87 -44.74 65.60 -69.75
CA ALA A 87 -44.14 65.62 -71.08
C ALA A 87 -45.12 66.04 -72.19
N ALA A 88 -46.43 65.94 -71.95
CA ALA A 88 -47.48 66.43 -72.84
C ALA A 88 -47.81 67.93 -72.65
N GLY A 89 -47.08 68.65 -71.78
CA GLY A 89 -47.23 70.10 -71.57
C GLY A 89 -48.19 70.50 -70.44
N ILE A 90 -48.72 69.55 -69.67
CA ILE A 90 -49.65 69.80 -68.56
C ILE A 90 -48.86 69.97 -67.25
N GLU A 91 -49.20 71.01 -66.47
CA GLU A 91 -48.56 71.25 -65.17
C GLU A 91 -48.99 70.22 -64.12
N VAL A 92 -48.02 69.45 -63.60
CA VAL A 92 -48.24 68.39 -62.58
C VAL A 92 -47.18 68.41 -61.46
N ALA A 93 -46.42 69.49 -61.32
CA ALA A 93 -45.30 69.57 -60.38
C ALA A 93 -45.74 69.32 -58.92
N ASP A 94 -46.86 69.93 -58.50
CA ASP A 94 -47.43 69.73 -57.17
C ASP A 94 -47.87 68.28 -56.93
N SER A 95 -48.47 67.65 -57.94
CA SER A 95 -48.91 66.25 -57.90
C SER A 95 -47.72 65.29 -57.78
N ALA A 96 -46.62 65.57 -58.49
CA ALA A 96 -45.38 64.80 -58.39
C ALA A 96 -44.71 64.95 -57.02
N ALA A 97 -44.71 66.16 -56.44
CA ALA A 97 -44.17 66.43 -55.12
C ALA A 97 -44.93 65.70 -53.99
N VAL A 98 -46.25 65.54 -54.13
CA VAL A 98 -47.07 64.71 -53.23
C VAL A 98 -46.63 63.25 -53.29
N MET A 99 -46.42 62.70 -54.50
CA MET A 99 -45.92 61.33 -54.67
C MET A 99 -44.51 61.14 -54.12
N ASP A 100 -43.62 62.14 -54.26
CA ASP A 100 -42.29 62.11 -53.63
C ASP A 100 -42.34 62.03 -52.11
N THR A 101 -43.30 62.72 -51.49
CA THR A 101 -43.50 62.66 -50.04
C THR A 101 -43.97 61.27 -49.58
N VAL A 102 -44.83 60.62 -50.38
CA VAL A 102 -45.28 59.24 -50.11
C VAL A 102 -44.11 58.27 -50.25
N LEU A 103 -43.34 58.36 -51.33
CA LEU A 103 -42.16 57.51 -51.59
C LEU A 103 -41.09 57.65 -50.49
N ASP A 104 -40.81 58.87 -49.99
CA ASP A 104 -39.88 59.08 -48.88
C ASP A 104 -40.35 58.42 -47.58
N ARG A 105 -41.66 58.50 -47.28
CA ARG A 105 -42.25 57.83 -46.10
C ARG A 105 -42.25 56.31 -46.23
N GLU A 106 -42.54 55.78 -47.41
CA GLU A 106 -42.47 54.34 -47.68
C GLU A 106 -41.04 53.82 -47.55
N LYS A 107 -40.05 54.55 -48.09
CA LYS A 107 -38.64 54.23 -47.92
C LYS A 107 -38.25 54.18 -46.44
N LYS A 108 -38.60 55.19 -45.66
CA LYS A 108 -38.37 55.20 -44.21
C LYS A 108 -39.05 54.03 -43.50
N ALA A 109 -40.26 53.64 -43.91
CA ALA A 109 -40.96 52.50 -43.33
C ALA A 109 -40.24 51.17 -43.64
N VAL A 110 -39.73 51.00 -44.87
CA VAL A 110 -38.92 49.83 -45.24
C VAL A 110 -37.61 49.80 -44.44
N ASP A 111 -36.92 50.93 -44.29
CA ASP A 111 -35.69 51.03 -43.49
C ASP A 111 -35.92 50.64 -42.02
N VAL A 112 -37.05 51.07 -41.44
CA VAL A 112 -37.47 50.68 -40.08
C VAL A 112 -37.70 49.17 -39.98
N ILE A 113 -38.38 48.58 -40.95
CA ILE A 113 -38.63 47.12 -40.97
C ILE A 113 -37.33 46.33 -41.13
N LEU A 114 -36.40 46.81 -41.97
CA LEU A 114 -35.07 46.20 -42.11
C LEU A 114 -34.30 46.21 -40.78
N ASN A 115 -34.32 47.32 -40.04
CA ASN A 115 -33.71 47.40 -38.72
C ASN A 115 -34.33 46.40 -37.72
N PHE A 116 -35.65 46.24 -37.74
CA PHE A 116 -36.32 45.25 -36.89
C PHE A 116 -36.05 43.80 -37.33
N LYS A 117 -35.93 43.55 -38.63
CA LYS A 117 -35.51 42.23 -39.15
C LYS A 117 -34.14 41.84 -38.61
N VAL A 118 -33.18 42.76 -38.57
CA VAL A 118 -31.86 42.55 -37.96
C VAL A 118 -32.00 42.30 -36.45
N ALA A 119 -32.79 43.10 -35.74
CA ALA A 119 -32.98 42.97 -34.30
C ALA A 119 -33.64 41.63 -33.91
N PHE A 120 -34.60 41.13 -34.70
CA PHE A 120 -35.28 39.87 -34.44
C PHE A 120 -34.32 38.70 -34.66
N ALA A 121 -33.60 38.70 -35.78
CA ALA A 121 -32.57 37.70 -36.07
C ALA A 121 -31.48 37.70 -34.99
N GLU A 122 -31.03 38.88 -34.54
CA GLU A 122 -30.06 39.00 -33.44
C GLU A 122 -30.61 38.41 -32.14
N LYS A 123 -31.85 38.73 -31.76
CA LYS A 123 -32.43 38.25 -30.50
C LYS A 123 -32.56 36.72 -30.47
N ILE A 124 -33.00 36.10 -31.57
CA ILE A 124 -33.09 34.64 -31.72
C ILE A 124 -31.73 33.99 -31.49
N ILE A 125 -30.72 34.48 -32.21
CA ILE A 125 -29.36 33.94 -32.10
C ILE A 125 -28.81 34.18 -30.69
N ARG A 126 -28.98 35.38 -30.14
CA ARG A 126 -28.48 35.73 -28.80
C ARG A 126 -29.02 34.80 -27.73
N LEU A 127 -30.33 34.56 -27.68
CA LEU A 127 -30.94 33.67 -26.68
C LEU A 127 -30.35 32.25 -26.72
N GLN A 128 -30.10 31.72 -27.92
CA GLN A 128 -29.52 30.39 -28.09
C GLN A 128 -28.01 30.38 -27.77
N VAL A 129 -27.27 31.43 -28.12
CA VAL A 129 -25.86 31.62 -27.74
C VAL A 129 -25.71 31.72 -26.22
N ASP A 130 -26.55 32.52 -25.54
CA ASP A 130 -26.52 32.70 -24.08
C ASP A 130 -26.81 31.37 -23.36
N LYS A 131 -27.75 30.57 -23.87
CA LYS A 131 -28.01 29.21 -23.39
C LYS A 131 -26.79 28.29 -23.57
N GLY A 132 -26.15 28.35 -24.74
CA GLY A 132 -24.92 27.60 -25.02
C GLY A 132 -23.79 27.98 -24.08
N GLU A 133 -23.60 29.27 -23.84
CA GLU A 133 -22.59 29.81 -22.91
C GLU A 133 -22.79 29.28 -21.49
N ALA A 134 -24.02 29.34 -20.95
CA ALA A 134 -24.34 28.82 -19.63
C ALA A 134 -24.03 27.30 -19.50
N LEU A 135 -24.32 26.52 -20.55
CA LEU A 135 -24.02 25.09 -20.58
C LEU A 135 -22.51 24.82 -20.65
N VAL A 136 -21.76 25.56 -21.49
CA VAL A 136 -20.30 25.43 -21.58
C VAL A 136 -19.66 25.76 -20.23
N THR A 137 -20.08 26.82 -19.54
CA THR A 137 -19.59 27.18 -18.21
C THR A 137 -19.85 26.06 -17.19
N ARG A 138 -21.06 25.47 -17.20
CA ARG A 138 -21.40 24.35 -16.33
C ARG A 138 -20.49 23.14 -16.60
N TYR A 139 -20.35 22.74 -17.87
CA TYR A 139 -19.57 21.55 -18.25
C TYR A 139 -18.07 21.73 -18.04
N LYS A 140 -17.56 22.97 -18.15
CA LYS A 140 -16.21 23.31 -17.71
C LYS A 140 -16.04 23.04 -16.21
N SER A 141 -16.95 23.54 -15.37
CA SER A 141 -16.89 23.30 -13.92
C SER A 141 -17.02 21.81 -13.55
N GLU A 142 -17.84 21.04 -14.26
CA GLU A 142 -17.93 19.58 -14.06
C GLU A 142 -16.60 18.88 -14.43
N THR A 143 -15.92 19.34 -15.48
CA THR A 143 -14.60 18.83 -15.89
C THR A 143 -13.53 19.14 -14.84
N GLU A 144 -13.50 20.37 -14.32
CA GLU A 144 -12.58 20.79 -13.25
C GLU A 144 -12.79 19.94 -11.98
N LYS A 145 -14.05 19.67 -11.60
CA LYS A 145 -14.37 18.77 -10.47
C LYS A 145 -13.88 17.35 -10.72
N ALA A 146 -14.04 16.83 -11.93
CA ALA A 146 -13.53 15.50 -12.28
C ALA A 146 -12.00 15.44 -12.24
N ALA A 147 -11.31 16.51 -12.66
CA ALA A 147 -9.86 16.61 -12.53
C ALA A 147 -9.41 16.55 -11.05
N LEU A 148 -10.11 17.25 -10.15
CA LEU A 148 -9.86 17.18 -8.71
C LEU A 148 -10.11 15.78 -8.12
N MET A 149 -11.07 15.02 -8.65
CA MET A 149 -11.28 13.62 -8.22
C MET A 149 -10.11 12.70 -8.59
N VAL A 150 -9.43 12.98 -9.71
CA VAL A 150 -8.22 12.25 -10.13
C VAL A 150 -7.01 12.64 -9.28
N GLU A 151 -6.85 13.92 -8.98
CA GLU A 151 -5.74 14.44 -8.16
C GLU A 151 -5.90 14.05 -6.69
N GLY A 152 -7.14 13.97 -6.25
CA GLY A 152 -7.57 13.54 -4.93
C GLY A 152 -8.06 14.71 -4.07
N SER A 153 -9.08 14.44 -3.27
CA SER A 153 -9.58 15.36 -2.24
C SER A 153 -9.12 14.92 -0.87
N LYS A 154 -8.75 15.87 -0.01
CA LYS A 154 -8.55 15.60 1.40
C LYS A 154 -9.91 15.29 2.04
N GLU A 155 -10.08 14.07 2.53
CA GLU A 155 -11.22 13.70 3.36
C GLU A 155 -10.74 13.54 4.80
N THR A 156 -11.60 13.89 5.77
CA THR A 156 -11.30 13.74 7.20
C THR A 156 -12.06 12.54 7.75
N MET A 157 -11.35 11.61 8.39
CA MET A 157 -11.95 10.52 9.15
C MET A 157 -11.36 10.57 10.56
N ASP A 158 -12.22 10.71 11.57
CA ASP A 158 -11.88 10.83 13.00
C ASP A 158 -10.81 11.91 13.32
N GLY A 159 -10.91 13.06 12.66
CA GLY A 159 -10.04 14.23 12.91
C GLY A 159 -8.70 14.22 12.14
N ILE A 160 -8.51 13.25 11.25
CA ILE A 160 -7.26 13.07 10.49
C ILE A 160 -7.55 13.15 8.98
N GLU A 161 -6.78 13.97 8.25
CA GLU A 161 -6.90 14.16 6.80
C GLU A 161 -6.16 13.08 6.01
N TYR A 162 -6.81 12.50 4.99
CA TYR A 162 -6.19 11.59 4.02
C TYR A 162 -6.62 11.94 2.59
N LEU A 163 -5.77 11.62 1.61
CA LEU A 163 -6.02 11.93 0.20
C LEU A 163 -6.82 10.81 -0.45
N VAL A 164 -8.02 11.13 -0.95
CA VAL A 164 -8.93 10.18 -1.59
C VAL A 164 -9.02 10.46 -3.08
N LYS A 165 -8.60 9.50 -3.91
CA LYS A 165 -8.71 9.57 -5.38
C LYS A 165 -9.86 8.70 -5.88
N LYS A 166 -10.66 9.24 -6.79
CA LYS A 166 -11.83 8.57 -7.39
C LYS A 166 -11.77 8.64 -8.92
N PRO A 167 -10.71 8.08 -9.55
CA PRO A 167 -10.50 8.16 -11.00
C PRO A 167 -11.59 7.47 -11.84
N ASP A 168 -12.21 6.42 -11.33
CA ASP A 168 -13.37 5.74 -11.92
C ASP A 168 -14.60 6.67 -12.01
N VAL A 169 -14.93 7.36 -10.92
CA VAL A 169 -16.01 8.35 -10.86
C VAL A 169 -15.69 9.52 -11.78
N ALA A 170 -14.45 10.01 -11.76
CA ALA A 170 -14.00 11.08 -12.65
C ALA A 170 -14.18 10.72 -14.13
N ALA A 171 -13.80 9.50 -14.52
CA ALA A 171 -13.94 9.03 -15.90
C ALA A 171 -15.41 8.93 -16.33
N ALA A 172 -16.31 8.49 -15.44
CA ALA A 172 -17.74 8.45 -15.70
C ALA A 172 -18.31 9.86 -15.94
N VAL A 173 -18.00 10.82 -15.05
CA VAL A 173 -18.41 12.22 -15.17
C VAL A 173 -17.90 12.81 -16.49
N VAL A 174 -16.61 12.66 -16.80
CA VAL A 174 -16.04 13.23 -18.03
C VAL A 174 -16.70 12.67 -19.30
N ASN A 175 -17.02 11.36 -19.35
CA ASN A 175 -17.69 10.77 -20.51
C ASN A 175 -19.14 11.27 -20.68
N GLU A 176 -19.85 11.47 -19.59
CA GLU A 176 -21.19 12.07 -19.60
C GLU A 176 -21.12 13.53 -20.08
N THR A 177 -20.24 14.34 -19.48
CA THR A 177 -20.02 15.74 -19.85
C THR A 177 -19.58 15.88 -21.31
N LYS A 178 -18.70 14.99 -21.81
CA LYS A 178 -18.27 14.96 -23.23
C LYS A 178 -19.44 14.73 -24.18
N THR A 179 -20.36 13.82 -23.83
CA THR A 179 -21.56 13.53 -24.63
C THR A 179 -22.49 14.75 -24.67
N ALA A 180 -22.67 15.42 -23.52
CA ALA A 180 -23.51 16.60 -23.41
C ALA A 180 -22.90 17.83 -24.13
N LEU A 181 -21.58 18.02 -24.06
CA LEU A 181 -20.86 19.11 -24.73
C LEU A 181 -20.92 18.99 -26.25
N LYS A 182 -20.85 17.76 -26.79
CA LYS A 182 -21.03 17.49 -28.23
C LYS A 182 -22.39 17.96 -28.75
N LYS A 183 -23.43 17.88 -27.92
CA LYS A 183 -24.76 18.42 -28.28
C LYS A 183 -24.73 19.94 -28.36
N VAL A 184 -24.08 20.61 -27.41
CA VAL A 184 -23.92 22.08 -27.44
C VAL A 184 -23.15 22.52 -28.68
N GLU A 185 -22.07 21.81 -29.01
CA GLU A 185 -21.29 22.07 -30.22
C GLU A 185 -22.14 21.95 -31.49
N SER A 186 -22.95 20.89 -31.60
CA SER A 186 -23.90 20.71 -32.71
C SER A 186 -24.95 21.82 -32.77
N ASP A 187 -25.45 22.29 -31.63
CA ASP A 187 -26.40 23.40 -31.57
C ASP A 187 -25.74 24.71 -32.07
N LEU A 188 -24.47 24.96 -31.71
CA LEU A 188 -23.70 26.12 -32.19
C LEU A 188 -23.36 26.04 -33.69
N ASP A 189 -23.15 24.83 -34.23
CA ASP A 189 -23.01 24.60 -35.67
C ASP A 189 -24.31 24.92 -36.42
N ALA A 190 -25.45 24.46 -35.89
CA ALA A 190 -26.76 24.77 -36.45
C ALA A 190 -27.00 26.29 -36.47
N LEU A 191 -26.65 27.00 -35.39
CA LEU A 191 -26.69 28.47 -35.35
C LEU A 191 -25.84 29.12 -36.43
N THR A 192 -24.63 28.60 -36.67
CA THR A 192 -23.74 29.12 -37.71
C THR A 192 -24.39 28.98 -39.11
N SER A 193 -25.04 27.84 -39.37
CA SER A 193 -25.80 27.62 -40.61
C SER A 193 -27.02 28.52 -40.75
N ILE A 194 -27.77 28.74 -39.66
CA ILE A 194 -28.91 29.67 -39.65
C ILE A 194 -28.44 31.09 -40.01
N ILE A 195 -27.35 31.57 -39.40
CA ILE A 195 -26.77 32.89 -39.70
C ILE A 195 -26.33 32.97 -41.17
N ALA A 196 -25.76 31.90 -41.72
CA ALA A 196 -25.33 31.86 -43.11
C ALA A 196 -26.49 31.94 -44.11
N GLY A 197 -27.65 31.39 -43.74
CA GLY A 197 -28.89 31.40 -44.51
C GLY A 197 -29.64 32.74 -44.51
N TYR A 198 -29.30 33.67 -43.62
CA TYR A 198 -29.87 35.02 -43.66
C TYR A 198 -29.36 35.84 -44.87
N ASP A 199 -30.22 36.74 -45.36
CA ASP A 199 -29.88 37.71 -46.39
C ASP A 199 -28.63 38.52 -46.03
N ARG A 200 -27.89 38.96 -47.07
CA ARG A 200 -26.62 39.69 -46.93
C ARG A 200 -26.68 40.84 -45.92
N GLU A 201 -27.71 41.68 -46.01
CA GLU A 201 -27.91 42.85 -45.14
C GLU A 201 -28.04 42.47 -43.66
N VAL A 202 -28.71 41.37 -43.35
CA VAL A 202 -28.86 40.89 -41.97
C VAL A 202 -27.58 40.21 -41.51
N ARG A 203 -27.01 39.36 -42.36
CA ARG A 203 -25.81 38.57 -42.08
C ARG A 203 -24.55 39.41 -41.88
N GLU A 204 -24.46 40.55 -42.55
CA GLU A 204 -23.33 41.51 -42.47
C GLU A 204 -23.60 42.65 -41.48
N SER A 205 -24.74 42.63 -40.78
CA SER A 205 -24.98 43.59 -39.69
C SER A 205 -24.00 43.40 -38.54
N GLU A 206 -23.56 44.50 -37.93
CA GLU A 206 -22.63 44.51 -36.79
C GLU A 206 -23.12 43.61 -35.65
N LYS A 207 -24.42 43.65 -35.38
CA LYS A 207 -25.11 42.83 -34.38
C LYS A 207 -24.93 41.33 -34.61
N LEU A 208 -25.09 40.85 -35.84
CA LEU A 208 -24.93 39.42 -36.15
C LEU A 208 -23.45 39.03 -36.27
N ILE A 209 -22.57 39.95 -36.67
CA ILE A 209 -21.11 39.73 -36.63
C ILE A 209 -20.66 39.50 -35.20
N LEU A 210 -21.17 40.28 -34.23
CA LEU A 210 -20.87 40.10 -32.80
C LEU A 210 -21.29 38.69 -32.32
N GLN A 211 -22.51 38.25 -32.63
CA GLN A 211 -22.97 36.91 -32.24
C GLN A 211 -22.15 35.80 -32.91
N ARG A 212 -21.76 35.96 -34.18
CA ARG A 212 -20.86 35.01 -34.86
C ARG A 212 -19.50 34.91 -34.17
N ASN A 213 -18.96 36.04 -33.71
CA ASN A 213 -17.71 36.06 -32.96
C ASN A 213 -17.86 35.39 -31.60
N ARG A 214 -18.98 35.61 -30.89
CA ARG A 214 -19.29 34.88 -29.63
C ARG A 214 -19.37 33.37 -29.86
N ILE A 215 -20.03 32.90 -30.92
CA ILE A 215 -20.08 31.47 -31.28
C ILE A 215 -18.66 30.92 -31.52
N LYS A 216 -17.81 31.64 -32.25
CA LYS A 216 -16.40 31.23 -32.47
C LYS A 216 -15.63 31.15 -31.16
N SER A 217 -15.78 32.12 -30.27
CA SER A 217 -15.15 32.10 -28.95
C SER A 217 -15.63 30.93 -28.10
N LEU A 218 -16.92 30.63 -28.09
CA LEU A 218 -17.48 29.47 -27.37
C LEU A 218 -16.92 28.15 -27.91
N LYS A 219 -16.80 27.99 -29.23
CA LYS A 219 -16.16 26.81 -29.83
C LYS A 219 -14.70 26.64 -29.40
N ALA A 220 -13.93 27.72 -29.34
CA ALA A 220 -12.56 27.67 -28.83
C ALA A 220 -12.50 27.26 -27.34
N VAL A 221 -13.48 27.67 -26.53
CA VAL A 221 -13.60 27.21 -25.13
C VAL A 221 -13.96 25.72 -25.07
N ILE A 222 -14.89 25.25 -25.91
CA ILE A 222 -15.25 23.83 -26.03
C ILE A 222 -14.01 23.00 -26.38
N ASP A 223 -13.21 23.44 -27.35
CA ASP A 223 -11.96 22.76 -27.74
C ASP A 223 -10.95 22.67 -26.57
N ALA A 224 -10.85 23.73 -25.76
CA ALA A 224 -10.01 23.73 -24.57
C ALA A 224 -10.53 22.74 -23.51
N VAL A 225 -11.84 22.72 -23.27
CA VAL A 225 -12.49 21.78 -22.36
C VAL A 225 -12.28 20.33 -22.82
N TYR A 226 -12.38 20.03 -24.12
CA TYR A 226 -12.09 18.69 -24.63
C TYR A 226 -10.64 18.25 -24.39
N LYS A 227 -9.66 19.17 -24.49
CA LYS A 227 -8.26 18.85 -24.18
C LYS A 227 -8.08 18.48 -22.70
N GLU A 228 -8.72 19.23 -21.80
CA GLU A 228 -8.71 18.98 -20.37
C GLU A 228 -9.41 17.65 -20.01
N MET A 229 -10.57 17.39 -20.60
CA MET A 229 -11.28 16.10 -20.49
C MET A 229 -10.41 14.93 -20.92
N ASN A 230 -9.75 15.02 -22.09
CA ASN A 230 -8.89 13.94 -22.57
C ASN A 230 -7.67 13.73 -21.66
N SER A 231 -7.06 14.80 -21.14
CA SER A 231 -5.98 14.70 -20.15
C SER A 231 -6.44 14.00 -18.87
N THR A 232 -7.62 14.39 -18.36
CA THR A 232 -8.24 13.79 -17.17
C THR A 232 -8.54 12.30 -17.39
N LEU A 233 -9.08 11.91 -18.55
CA LEU A 233 -9.34 10.51 -18.89
C LEU A 233 -8.07 9.67 -18.96
N VAL A 234 -6.98 10.22 -19.52
CA VAL A 234 -5.68 9.51 -19.57
C VAL A 234 -5.15 9.26 -18.17
N LYS A 235 -5.16 10.29 -17.30
CA LYS A 235 -4.73 10.14 -15.89
C LYS A 235 -5.64 9.16 -15.12
N ALA A 236 -6.95 9.30 -15.28
CA ALA A 236 -7.91 8.42 -14.63
C ALA A 236 -7.70 6.96 -15.04
N LYS A 237 -7.47 6.69 -16.33
CA LYS A 237 -7.18 5.36 -16.83
C LYS A 237 -5.90 4.79 -16.22
N ASP A 238 -4.79 5.53 -16.24
CA ASP A 238 -3.53 5.08 -15.65
C ASP A 238 -3.66 4.74 -14.15
N LEU A 239 -4.40 5.55 -13.39
CA LEU A 239 -4.67 5.26 -11.97
C LEU A 239 -5.57 4.03 -11.79
N ASN A 240 -6.62 3.89 -12.61
CA ASN A 240 -7.50 2.71 -12.57
C ASN A 240 -6.72 1.43 -12.87
N ASP A 241 -5.91 1.43 -13.93
CA ASP A 241 -5.11 0.27 -14.35
C ASP A 241 -4.11 -0.13 -13.23
N LYS A 242 -3.41 0.84 -12.62
CA LYS A 242 -2.52 0.60 -11.46
C LYS A 242 -3.26 0.05 -10.25
N ALA A 243 -4.44 0.59 -9.94
CA ALA A 243 -5.26 0.12 -8.83
C ALA A 243 -5.71 -1.32 -9.05
N ASP A 244 -6.14 -1.67 -10.27
CA ASP A 244 -6.59 -3.00 -10.66
C ASP A 244 -5.45 -4.03 -10.62
N ASP A 245 -4.26 -3.68 -11.11
CA ASP A 245 -3.08 -4.57 -11.05
C ASP A 245 -2.71 -4.91 -9.61
N LEU A 246 -2.69 -3.91 -8.72
CA LEU A 246 -2.38 -4.09 -7.31
C LEU A 246 -3.49 -4.80 -6.54
N TYR A 247 -4.75 -4.54 -6.89
CA TYR A 247 -5.89 -5.28 -6.37
C TYR A 247 -5.76 -6.78 -6.68
N ASN A 248 -5.51 -7.12 -7.94
CA ASN A 248 -5.38 -8.50 -8.39
C ASN A 248 -4.17 -9.19 -7.75
N LEU A 249 -3.03 -8.50 -7.66
CA LEU A 249 -1.85 -9.00 -6.95
C LEU A 249 -2.14 -9.24 -5.47
N GLY A 250 -2.84 -8.30 -4.82
CA GLY A 250 -3.23 -8.39 -3.42
C GLY A 250 -4.08 -9.62 -3.14
N TYR A 251 -5.12 -9.85 -3.95
CA TYR A 251 -5.97 -11.04 -3.82
C TYR A 251 -5.21 -12.34 -4.13
N LEU A 252 -4.36 -12.37 -5.15
CA LEU A 252 -3.51 -13.53 -5.42
C LEU A 252 -2.63 -13.89 -4.21
N ARG A 253 -2.03 -12.89 -3.57
CA ARG A 253 -1.21 -13.09 -2.36
C ARG A 253 -2.05 -13.49 -1.15
N LEU A 254 -3.30 -13.05 -1.07
CA LEU A 254 -4.23 -13.47 -0.03
C LEU A 254 -4.64 -14.94 -0.21
N ASP A 255 -4.90 -15.38 -1.44
CA ASP A 255 -5.16 -16.80 -1.75
C ASP A 255 -3.94 -17.68 -1.42
N GLU A 256 -2.73 -17.21 -1.76
CA GLU A 256 -1.49 -17.87 -1.35
C GLU A 256 -1.35 -17.93 0.18
N THR A 257 -1.79 -16.89 0.90
CA THR A 257 -1.82 -16.88 2.37
C THR A 257 -2.68 -18.02 2.91
N TYR A 258 -3.92 -18.13 2.43
CA TYR A 258 -4.84 -19.20 2.85
C TYR A 258 -4.28 -20.59 2.53
N ALA A 259 -3.78 -20.80 1.32
CA ALA A 259 -3.20 -22.08 0.92
C ALA A 259 -1.98 -22.48 1.78
N ARG A 260 -1.18 -21.51 2.24
CA ARG A 260 -0.05 -21.75 3.15
C ARG A 260 -0.51 -22.02 4.58
N TYR A 261 -1.51 -21.26 5.04
CA TYR A 261 -2.13 -21.45 6.34
C TYR A 261 -2.69 -22.87 6.49
N ASP A 262 -3.47 -23.33 5.50
CA ASP A 262 -4.10 -24.66 5.49
C ASP A 262 -3.08 -25.80 5.49
N ARG A 263 -1.90 -25.58 4.90
CA ARG A 263 -0.78 -26.54 4.88
C ARG A 263 0.06 -26.52 6.17
N GLY A 264 -0.23 -25.63 7.12
CA GLY A 264 0.55 -25.45 8.34
C GLY A 264 1.89 -24.72 8.14
N ASP A 265 2.08 -24.09 6.97
CA ASP A 265 3.25 -23.29 6.62
C ASP A 265 3.06 -21.84 7.06
N TYR A 266 2.88 -21.63 8.37
CA TYR A 266 2.48 -20.34 8.94
C TYR A 266 3.54 -19.24 8.78
N ASP A 267 4.83 -19.59 8.69
CA ASP A 267 5.91 -18.65 8.40
C ASP A 267 5.71 -18.04 6.99
N ALA A 268 5.45 -18.89 5.97
CA ALA A 268 5.15 -18.44 4.63
C ALA A 268 3.79 -17.73 4.54
N ALA A 269 2.77 -18.20 5.27
CA ALA A 269 1.46 -17.54 5.33
C ALA A 269 1.60 -16.11 5.84
N ARG A 270 2.37 -15.87 6.92
CA ARG A 270 2.66 -14.53 7.43
C ARG A 270 3.33 -13.62 6.39
N SER A 271 4.31 -14.15 5.64
CA SER A 271 4.98 -13.39 4.57
C SER A 271 3.99 -12.99 3.47
N LYS A 272 3.18 -13.95 3.00
CA LYS A 272 2.19 -13.72 1.95
C LYS A 272 1.08 -12.77 2.37
N TYR A 273 0.67 -12.85 3.63
CA TYR A 273 -0.24 -11.88 4.23
C TYR A 273 0.32 -10.45 4.11
N SER A 274 1.59 -10.24 4.51
CA SER A 274 2.20 -8.91 4.43
C SER A 274 2.37 -8.41 2.99
N GLU A 275 2.63 -9.30 2.03
CA GLU A 275 2.65 -8.96 0.60
C GLU A 275 1.27 -8.53 0.11
N ALA A 276 0.21 -9.27 0.49
CA ALA A 276 -1.17 -8.98 0.15
C ALA A 276 -1.61 -7.62 0.70
N GLU A 277 -1.36 -7.38 2.00
CA GLU A 277 -1.69 -6.14 2.70
C GLU A 277 -1.02 -4.94 2.04
N THR A 278 0.27 -5.07 1.69
CA THR A 278 1.03 -4.01 1.02
C THR A 278 0.46 -3.69 -0.36
N ALA A 279 0.09 -4.71 -1.14
CA ALA A 279 -0.47 -4.50 -2.47
C ALA A 279 -1.86 -3.84 -2.42
N LEU A 280 -2.73 -4.31 -1.52
CA LEU A 280 -4.08 -3.76 -1.34
C LEU A 280 -4.05 -2.33 -0.80
N LEU A 281 -3.15 -2.00 0.12
CA LEU A 281 -2.96 -0.62 0.60
C LEU A 281 -2.52 0.31 -0.53
N LYS A 282 -1.56 -0.12 -1.37
CA LYS A 282 -1.14 0.66 -2.54
C LYS A 282 -2.24 0.81 -3.59
N SER A 283 -3.12 -0.18 -3.74
CA SER A 283 -4.30 -0.05 -4.62
C SER A 283 -5.17 1.16 -4.20
N LEU A 284 -5.38 1.34 -2.89
CA LEU A 284 -6.12 2.48 -2.33
C LEU A 284 -5.45 3.85 -2.56
N GLU A 285 -4.13 3.91 -2.72
CA GLU A 285 -3.43 5.16 -3.07
C GLU A 285 -3.75 5.67 -4.48
N TYR A 286 -4.15 4.76 -5.37
CA TYR A 286 -4.50 5.06 -6.75
C TYR A 286 -6.02 5.20 -6.95
N ARG A 287 -6.83 4.38 -6.28
CA ARG A 287 -8.29 4.44 -6.34
C ARG A 287 -8.91 3.99 -5.03
N GLU A 288 -9.79 4.82 -4.50
CA GLU A 288 -10.60 4.46 -3.34
C GLU A 288 -11.57 3.32 -3.69
N ASP A 289 -11.51 2.23 -2.91
CA ASP A 289 -12.42 1.11 -3.03
C ASP A 289 -12.90 0.66 -1.64
N LYS A 290 -14.22 0.80 -1.41
CA LYS A 290 -14.84 0.45 -0.13
C LYS A 290 -14.70 -1.03 0.22
N LYS A 291 -14.71 -1.93 -0.76
CA LYS A 291 -14.54 -3.37 -0.52
C LYS A 291 -13.11 -3.67 -0.08
N VAL A 292 -12.12 -3.10 -0.76
CA VAL A 292 -10.70 -3.24 -0.37
C VAL A 292 -10.47 -2.67 1.02
N ARG A 293 -11.05 -1.51 1.33
CA ARG A 293 -10.96 -0.90 2.66
C ARG A 293 -11.58 -1.79 3.74
N ASN A 294 -12.75 -2.38 3.50
CA ASN A 294 -13.38 -3.31 4.44
C ASN A 294 -12.53 -4.57 4.67
N LEU A 295 -11.98 -5.15 3.59
CA LEU A 295 -11.10 -6.31 3.66
C LEU A 295 -9.87 -6.04 4.55
N LEU A 296 -9.18 -4.92 4.32
CA LEU A 296 -8.01 -4.50 5.09
C LEU A 296 -8.32 -4.17 6.55
N THR A 297 -9.52 -3.67 6.85
CA THR A 297 -9.87 -3.17 8.20
C THR A 297 -10.53 -4.22 9.08
N THR A 298 -11.16 -5.23 8.50
CA THR A 298 -11.99 -6.19 9.24
C THR A 298 -11.49 -7.63 9.08
N GLU A 299 -11.41 -8.11 7.85
CA GLU A 299 -11.13 -9.52 7.57
C GLU A 299 -9.65 -9.87 7.71
N MET A 300 -8.76 -9.07 7.11
CA MET A 300 -7.32 -9.32 7.15
C MET A 300 -6.74 -9.30 8.58
N PRO A 301 -7.10 -8.36 9.48
CA PRO A 301 -6.63 -8.40 10.87
C PRO A 301 -7.02 -9.68 11.61
N ALA A 302 -8.22 -10.21 11.38
CA ALA A 302 -8.65 -11.48 11.96
C ALA A 302 -7.80 -12.65 11.45
N LEU A 303 -7.57 -12.74 10.14
CA LEU A 303 -6.70 -13.73 9.53
C LEU A 303 -5.26 -13.66 10.08
N TYR A 304 -4.71 -12.46 10.26
CA TYR A 304 -3.38 -12.29 10.83
C TYR A 304 -3.30 -12.82 12.27
N ALA A 305 -4.31 -12.55 13.09
CA ALA A 305 -4.38 -13.07 14.46
C ALA A 305 -4.41 -14.61 14.48
N ASP A 306 -5.14 -15.23 13.56
CA ASP A 306 -5.19 -16.68 13.40
C ASP A 306 -3.85 -17.26 12.95
N ILE A 307 -3.19 -16.64 11.97
CA ILE A 307 -1.83 -17.02 11.52
C ILE A 307 -0.84 -16.96 12.68
N MET A 308 -0.82 -15.85 13.42
CA MET A 308 0.12 -15.65 14.53
C MET A 308 -0.13 -16.63 15.68
N THR A 309 -1.40 -16.91 16.00
CA THR A 309 -1.76 -17.92 17.00
C THR A 309 -1.27 -19.31 16.60
N ALA A 310 -1.47 -19.69 15.34
CA ALA A 310 -1.04 -21.00 14.83
C ALA A 310 0.50 -21.10 14.72
N LEU A 311 1.16 -20.03 14.30
CA LEU A 311 2.62 -19.92 14.24
C LEU A 311 3.25 -20.04 15.63
N ASN A 312 2.71 -19.34 16.64
CA ASN A 312 3.18 -19.43 18.02
C ASN A 312 3.10 -20.88 18.55
N LYS A 313 1.97 -21.57 18.32
CA LYS A 313 1.79 -22.99 18.67
C LYS A 313 2.82 -23.91 18.02
N LYS A 314 3.23 -23.62 16.78
CA LYS A 314 4.25 -24.37 16.06
C LYS A 314 5.64 -24.11 16.65
N ILE A 315 5.99 -22.83 16.85
CA ILE A 315 7.29 -22.42 17.39
C ILE A 315 7.53 -22.98 18.80
N ILE A 316 6.56 -22.93 19.70
CA ILE A 316 6.73 -23.47 21.06
C ILE A 316 7.09 -24.96 21.01
N ARG A 317 6.42 -25.75 20.15
CA ARG A 317 6.71 -27.17 19.96
C ARG A 317 8.11 -27.42 19.39
N GLU A 318 8.50 -26.66 18.37
CA GLU A 318 9.83 -26.77 17.75
C GLU A 318 10.95 -26.37 18.74
N VAL A 319 10.75 -25.28 19.49
CA VAL A 319 11.69 -24.83 20.53
C VAL A 319 11.84 -25.90 21.62
N ARG A 320 10.74 -26.52 22.06
CA ARG A 320 10.81 -27.63 23.03
C ARG A 320 11.61 -28.82 22.48
N GLN A 321 11.41 -29.19 21.23
CA GLN A 321 12.18 -30.27 20.58
C GLN A 321 13.67 -29.93 20.51
N LEU A 322 14.02 -28.69 20.16
CA LEU A 322 15.41 -28.23 20.14
C LEU A 322 16.01 -28.20 21.55
N ILE A 323 15.27 -27.75 22.56
CA ILE A 323 15.73 -27.79 23.96
C ILE A 323 16.03 -29.23 24.39
N ASN A 324 15.12 -30.16 24.15
CA ASN A 324 15.31 -31.56 24.51
C ASN A 324 16.50 -32.18 23.75
N THR A 325 16.64 -31.88 22.46
CA THR A 325 17.78 -32.34 21.65
C THR A 325 19.11 -31.76 22.16
N GLY A 326 19.12 -30.49 22.57
CA GLY A 326 20.27 -29.84 23.19
C GLY A 326 20.64 -30.47 24.53
N LYS A 327 19.64 -30.81 25.36
CA LYS A 327 19.83 -31.56 26.62
C LYS A 327 20.42 -32.94 26.35
N ASP A 328 19.91 -33.67 25.36
CA ASP A 328 20.43 -34.98 24.99
C ASP A 328 21.90 -34.88 24.55
N TYR A 329 22.25 -33.91 23.70
CA TYR A 329 23.64 -33.65 23.33
C TYR A 329 24.53 -33.28 24.52
N TYR A 330 24.02 -32.47 25.46
CA TYR A 330 24.75 -32.13 26.68
C TYR A 330 25.01 -33.36 27.56
N ASN A 331 23.99 -34.22 27.74
CA ASN A 331 24.06 -35.42 28.57
C ASN A 331 25.04 -36.48 28.03
N VAL A 332 25.25 -36.52 26.70
CA VAL A 332 26.28 -37.36 26.06
C VAL A 332 27.57 -36.59 25.75
N GLU A 333 27.77 -35.43 26.40
CA GLU A 333 28.99 -34.62 26.38
C GLU A 333 29.38 -34.06 25.00
N LYS A 334 28.42 -33.97 24.07
CA LYS A 334 28.56 -33.33 22.75
C LYS A 334 28.29 -31.83 22.85
N PHE A 335 29.08 -31.12 23.64
CA PHE A 335 28.80 -29.73 24.04
C PHE A 335 28.71 -28.74 22.87
N LEU A 336 29.56 -28.86 21.84
CA LEU A 336 29.47 -28.02 20.64
C LEU A 336 28.13 -28.17 19.91
N LYS A 337 27.63 -29.41 19.77
CA LYS A 337 26.32 -29.67 19.16
C LYS A 337 25.18 -29.16 20.04
N ALA A 338 25.32 -29.30 21.36
CA ALA A 338 24.36 -28.74 22.31
C ALA A 338 24.26 -27.21 22.18
N GLU A 339 25.40 -26.51 22.15
CA GLU A 339 25.45 -25.05 21.98
C GLU A 339 24.74 -24.62 20.69
N GLN A 340 25.12 -25.20 19.56
CA GLN A 340 24.49 -24.91 18.26
C GLN A 340 22.98 -25.13 18.29
N THR A 341 22.52 -26.21 18.93
CA THR A 341 21.10 -26.54 19.05
C THR A 341 20.35 -25.53 19.92
N PHE A 342 20.92 -25.10 21.05
CA PHE A 342 20.31 -24.07 21.90
C PHE A 342 20.31 -22.68 21.23
N GLN A 343 21.34 -22.33 20.45
CA GLN A 343 21.32 -21.11 19.64
C GLN A 343 20.22 -21.15 18.57
N GLN A 344 20.01 -22.29 17.90
CA GLN A 344 18.88 -22.47 16.98
C GLN A 344 17.53 -22.31 17.71
N ALA A 345 17.39 -22.89 18.92
CA ALA A 345 16.19 -22.73 19.74
C ALA A 345 15.93 -21.26 20.09
N LYS A 346 16.99 -20.52 20.44
CA LYS A 346 16.94 -19.08 20.75
C LYS A 346 16.44 -18.27 19.56
N GLU A 347 17.00 -18.48 18.38
CA GLU A 347 16.57 -17.76 17.16
C GLU A 347 15.14 -18.14 16.77
N ARG A 348 14.73 -19.41 16.94
CA ARG A 348 13.35 -19.82 16.64
C ARG A 348 12.33 -19.20 17.59
N TYR A 349 12.65 -19.10 18.88
CA TYR A 349 11.77 -18.48 19.87
C TYR A 349 11.50 -17.00 19.58
N LYS A 350 12.53 -16.27 19.12
CA LYS A 350 12.45 -14.84 18.78
C LYS A 350 11.47 -14.49 17.66
N VAL A 351 11.01 -15.47 16.88
CA VAL A 351 10.06 -15.23 15.77
C VAL A 351 8.70 -14.74 16.27
N THR A 352 8.29 -15.16 17.48
CA THR A 352 6.99 -14.80 18.11
C THR A 352 7.11 -14.15 19.48
N HIS A 353 8.32 -14.08 20.05
CA HIS A 353 8.57 -13.51 21.38
C HIS A 353 9.71 -12.51 21.31
N GLU A 354 9.58 -11.36 21.97
CA GLU A 354 10.67 -10.38 22.06
C GLU A 354 11.65 -10.72 23.18
N GLU A 355 11.15 -11.31 24.26
CA GLU A 355 11.95 -11.69 25.41
C GLU A 355 12.75 -12.98 25.17
N LEU A 356 13.88 -13.10 25.85
CA LEU A 356 14.70 -14.32 25.80
C LEU A 356 14.01 -15.44 26.60
N ASN A 357 14.08 -16.67 26.09
CA ASN A 357 13.57 -17.82 26.83
C ASN A 357 14.53 -18.17 27.97
N PRO A 358 14.11 -18.08 29.26
CA PRO A 358 15.01 -18.28 30.39
C PRO A 358 15.64 -19.68 30.45
N GLU A 359 14.91 -20.72 30.01
CA GLU A 359 15.43 -22.09 29.99
C GLU A 359 16.58 -22.23 28.98
N ILE A 360 16.45 -21.61 27.80
CA ILE A 360 17.50 -21.66 26.76
C ILE A 360 18.76 -20.95 27.25
N GLU A 361 18.62 -19.77 27.85
CA GLU A 361 19.75 -19.00 28.38
C GLU A 361 20.49 -19.77 29.50
N ASP A 362 19.74 -20.42 30.40
CA ASP A 362 20.33 -21.21 31.48
C ASP A 362 21.13 -22.42 30.94
N TRP A 363 20.62 -23.08 29.90
CA TRP A 363 21.35 -24.17 29.22
C TRP A 363 22.57 -23.69 28.45
N LEU A 364 22.51 -22.53 27.79
CA LEU A 364 23.68 -21.94 27.13
C LEU A 364 24.81 -21.65 28.14
N VAL A 365 24.47 -21.17 29.33
CA VAL A 365 25.46 -20.97 30.42
C VAL A 365 26.10 -22.31 30.84
N LYS A 366 25.32 -23.37 31.01
CA LYS A 366 25.82 -24.71 31.37
C LYS A 366 26.73 -25.29 30.29
N VAL A 367 26.33 -25.19 29.03
CA VAL A 367 27.12 -25.66 27.89
C VAL A 367 28.43 -24.89 27.78
N LYS A 368 28.40 -23.56 27.93
CA LYS A 368 29.61 -22.73 27.89
C LYS A 368 30.62 -23.13 28.98
N LYS A 369 30.16 -23.34 30.22
CA LYS A 369 31.01 -23.84 31.32
C LYS A 369 31.62 -25.21 30.99
N ALA A 370 30.84 -26.11 30.40
CA ALA A 370 31.34 -27.43 30.01
C ALA A 370 32.37 -27.35 28.86
N LEU A 371 32.15 -26.49 27.86
CA LEU A 371 33.13 -26.22 26.80
C LEU A 371 34.44 -25.69 27.39
N GLU A 372 34.39 -24.70 28.28
CA GLU A 372 35.55 -24.16 29.00
C GLU A 372 36.26 -25.21 29.88
N ALA A 373 35.51 -26.16 30.45
CA ALA A 373 36.06 -27.28 31.22
C ALA A 373 36.82 -28.28 30.32
N THR A 374 36.27 -28.55 29.13
CA THR A 374 36.82 -29.52 28.17
C THR A 374 37.85 -28.96 27.19
N SER A 375 38.06 -27.65 27.19
CA SER A 375 39.04 -26.99 26.31
C SER A 375 40.45 -27.56 26.49
N GLY A 376 41.12 -27.83 25.36
CA GLY A 376 42.47 -28.40 25.31
C GLY A 376 42.54 -29.92 25.49
N ARG A 377 41.41 -30.63 25.64
CA ARG A 377 41.40 -32.11 25.73
C ARG A 377 41.63 -32.83 24.41
N VAL A 378 41.29 -32.18 23.31
CA VAL A 378 41.33 -32.74 21.96
C VAL A 378 42.02 -31.73 21.06
N LEU A 379 42.80 -32.22 20.11
CA LEU A 379 43.35 -31.38 19.03
C LEU A 379 42.20 -31.00 18.10
N LEU A 380 41.86 -29.73 18.05
CA LEU A 380 40.86 -29.19 17.15
C LEU A 380 41.53 -28.81 15.83
N SER A 381 40.88 -29.04 14.70
CA SER A 381 41.41 -28.64 13.37
C SER A 381 41.70 -27.14 13.23
N THR A 382 41.15 -26.33 14.13
CA THR A 382 41.35 -24.89 14.24
C THR A 382 42.55 -24.50 15.09
N ASP A 383 43.17 -25.45 15.81
CA ASP A 383 44.35 -25.16 16.61
C ASP A 383 45.55 -24.88 15.69
N PRO A 384 46.37 -23.84 15.95
CA PRO A 384 47.46 -23.46 15.05
C PRO A 384 48.50 -24.56 14.77
N LEU A 385 48.68 -25.49 15.70
CA LEU A 385 49.62 -26.61 15.62
C LEU A 385 48.91 -27.95 15.33
N TYR A 386 47.65 -27.91 14.89
CA TYR A 386 46.89 -29.12 14.62
C TYR A 386 47.54 -30.05 13.59
N PRO A 387 47.96 -29.59 12.39
CA PRO A 387 48.51 -30.47 11.35
C PRO A 387 49.74 -31.25 11.83
N GLU A 388 50.61 -30.60 12.58
CA GLU A 388 51.84 -31.18 13.11
C GLU A 388 51.53 -32.13 14.27
N MET A 389 50.76 -31.69 15.28
CA MET A 389 50.52 -32.48 16.48
C MET A 389 49.63 -33.70 16.21
N ILE A 390 48.68 -33.62 15.27
CA ILE A 390 47.85 -34.78 14.93
C ILE A 390 48.68 -35.85 14.22
N GLN A 391 49.66 -35.46 13.40
CA GLN A 391 50.56 -36.39 12.74
C GLN A 391 51.44 -37.10 13.77
N VAL A 392 52.05 -36.36 14.71
CA VAL A 392 52.84 -36.93 15.81
C VAL A 392 52.00 -37.92 16.64
N LEU A 393 50.77 -37.53 16.99
CA LEU A 393 49.89 -38.38 17.78
C LEU A 393 49.46 -39.66 17.04
N ASN A 394 49.29 -39.60 15.73
CA ASN A 394 49.01 -40.76 14.89
C ASN A 394 50.21 -41.70 14.80
N ILE A 395 51.44 -41.16 14.68
CA ILE A 395 52.68 -41.96 14.71
C ILE A 395 52.80 -42.69 16.05
N ALA A 396 52.57 -42.00 17.17
CA ALA A 396 52.59 -42.64 18.49
C ALA A 396 51.58 -43.80 18.60
N GLU A 397 50.40 -43.64 18.00
CA GLU A 397 49.38 -44.69 17.97
C GLU A 397 49.78 -45.88 17.08
N GLU A 398 50.42 -45.61 15.93
CA GLU A 398 51.00 -46.64 15.06
C GLU A 398 52.09 -47.42 15.79
N ASP A 399 53.04 -46.72 16.43
CA ASP A 399 54.12 -47.32 17.22
C ASP A 399 53.57 -48.18 18.36
N PHE A 400 52.56 -47.70 19.11
CA PHE A 400 51.88 -48.49 20.13
C PHE A 400 51.27 -49.78 19.56
N ASN A 401 50.59 -49.71 18.42
CA ASN A 401 49.98 -50.87 17.79
C ASN A 401 51.02 -51.89 17.30
N ASN A 402 52.14 -51.42 16.76
CA ASN A 402 53.28 -52.25 16.36
C ASN A 402 53.94 -52.93 17.56
N GLY A 403 54.20 -52.18 18.64
CA GLY A 403 54.73 -52.72 19.90
C GLY A 403 53.81 -53.80 20.47
N LYS A 404 52.50 -53.53 20.55
CA LYS A 404 51.50 -54.50 21.01
C LYS A 404 51.50 -55.79 20.19
N LYS A 405 51.61 -55.69 18.86
CA LYS A 405 51.70 -56.85 17.97
C LYS A 405 52.95 -57.67 18.26
N LEU A 406 54.11 -57.03 18.39
CA LEU A 406 55.38 -57.71 18.67
C LEU A 406 55.40 -58.41 20.03
N VAL A 407 54.78 -57.81 21.07
CA VAL A 407 54.58 -58.50 22.36
C VAL A 407 53.77 -59.78 22.18
N SER A 408 52.71 -59.76 21.36
CA SER A 408 51.90 -60.97 21.09
C SER A 408 52.65 -62.04 20.30
N GLU A 409 53.69 -61.65 19.57
CA GLU A 409 54.57 -62.53 18.78
C GLU A 409 55.80 -63.01 19.58
N GLY A 410 55.99 -62.52 20.81
CA GLY A 410 57.10 -62.88 21.70
C GLY A 410 58.38 -62.06 21.53
N SER A 411 58.37 -61.05 20.65
CA SER A 411 59.51 -60.18 20.35
C SER A 411 59.57 -58.97 21.29
N ASN A 412 59.82 -59.22 22.58
CA ASN A 412 59.74 -58.18 23.62
C ASN A 412 60.76 -57.05 23.46
N ASP A 413 61.98 -57.33 23.01
CA ASP A 413 63.03 -56.31 22.84
C ASP A 413 62.72 -55.34 21.69
N GLU A 414 62.13 -55.84 20.61
CA GLU A 414 61.70 -55.01 19.47
C GLU A 414 60.45 -54.22 19.84
N ALA A 415 59.51 -54.82 20.57
CA ALA A 415 58.34 -54.13 21.09
C ALA A 415 58.70 -52.95 21.99
N ALA A 416 59.72 -53.10 22.84
CA ALA A 416 60.17 -52.06 23.76
C ALA A 416 60.60 -50.77 23.02
N ARG A 417 61.26 -50.90 21.86
CA ARG A 417 61.68 -49.74 21.04
C ARG A 417 60.49 -48.97 20.50
N PHE A 418 59.48 -49.67 19.98
CA PHE A 418 58.24 -49.04 19.51
C PHE A 418 57.50 -48.34 20.66
N PHE A 419 57.44 -48.92 21.85
CA PHE A 419 56.84 -48.25 23.01
C PHE A 419 57.63 -47.00 23.44
N GLU A 420 58.96 -47.02 23.41
CA GLU A 420 59.79 -45.86 23.73
C GLU A 420 59.56 -44.71 22.74
N ASP A 421 59.48 -45.01 21.44
CA ASP A 421 59.22 -44.01 20.41
C ASP A 421 57.79 -43.45 20.50
N ALA A 422 56.81 -44.30 20.81
CA ALA A 422 55.45 -43.87 21.11
C ALA A 422 55.41 -42.91 22.32
N VAL A 423 56.15 -43.20 23.40
CA VAL A 423 56.23 -42.33 24.59
C VAL A 423 56.85 -40.96 24.24
N LYS A 424 57.95 -40.92 23.49
CA LYS A 424 58.58 -39.66 23.05
C LYS A 424 57.60 -38.77 22.27
N ASN A 425 56.86 -39.38 21.34
CA ASN A 425 55.86 -38.67 20.54
C ASN A 425 54.67 -38.19 21.38
N ILE A 426 54.22 -38.98 22.37
CA ILE A 426 53.19 -38.58 23.34
C ILE A 426 53.65 -37.40 24.19
N GLU A 427 54.88 -37.43 24.70
CA GLU A 427 55.46 -36.35 25.51
C GLU A 427 55.51 -35.05 24.72
N TYR A 428 55.97 -35.09 23.46
CA TYR A 428 55.99 -33.93 22.57
C TYR A 428 54.58 -33.32 22.35
N VAL A 429 53.56 -34.16 22.18
CA VAL A 429 52.17 -33.69 22.12
C VAL A 429 51.73 -33.05 23.44
N LYS A 430 52.10 -33.64 24.58
CA LYS A 430 51.73 -33.14 25.92
C LYS A 430 52.47 -31.87 26.34
N GLU A 431 53.65 -31.59 25.82
CA GLU A 431 54.34 -30.30 26.05
C GLU A 431 53.50 -29.12 25.56
N THR A 432 52.87 -29.29 24.39
CA THR A 432 52.07 -28.26 23.75
C THR A 432 50.59 -28.33 24.17
N PHE A 433 50.06 -29.54 24.36
CA PHE A 433 48.68 -29.81 24.77
C PHE A 433 48.65 -30.67 26.04
N PRO A 434 48.94 -30.11 27.22
CA PRO A 434 49.09 -30.88 28.47
C PRO A 434 47.87 -31.68 28.87
N ARG A 435 46.68 -31.23 28.43
CA ARG A 435 45.39 -31.84 28.74
C ARG A 435 44.94 -32.85 27.69
N ASN A 436 45.78 -33.18 26.70
CA ASN A 436 45.39 -34.05 25.60
C ASN A 436 45.00 -35.45 26.11
N TYR A 437 43.71 -35.74 25.99
CA TYR A 437 43.10 -36.93 26.53
C TYR A 437 43.57 -38.20 25.80
N LYS A 438 43.70 -38.16 24.47
CA LYS A 438 44.13 -39.31 23.67
C LYS A 438 45.58 -39.68 23.97
N ALA A 439 46.46 -38.70 24.13
CA ALA A 439 47.85 -38.89 24.54
C ALA A 439 47.94 -39.51 25.94
N SER A 440 47.11 -39.08 26.90
CA SER A 440 47.06 -39.68 28.24
C SER A 440 46.57 -41.13 28.25
N VAL A 441 45.54 -41.46 27.47
CA VAL A 441 45.07 -42.85 27.33
C VAL A 441 46.14 -43.73 26.68
N LEU A 442 46.78 -43.23 25.62
CA LEU A 442 47.82 -43.99 24.90
C LEU A 442 49.02 -44.27 25.80
N TYR A 443 49.45 -43.29 26.60
CA TYR A 443 50.52 -43.47 27.57
C TYR A 443 50.20 -44.56 28.60
N LEU A 444 49.01 -44.50 29.21
CA LEU A 444 48.59 -45.51 30.18
C LEU A 444 48.50 -46.91 29.56
N ARG A 445 48.04 -47.01 28.31
CA ARG A 445 48.02 -48.28 27.58
C ARG A 445 49.41 -48.82 27.27
N ILE A 446 50.40 -47.97 27.01
CA ILE A 446 51.79 -48.43 26.85
C ILE A 446 52.30 -49.06 28.15
N LEU A 447 52.02 -48.42 29.29
CA LEU A 447 52.42 -48.94 30.60
C LEU A 447 51.80 -50.31 30.92
N GLU A 448 50.62 -50.65 30.41
CA GLU A 448 50.04 -52.01 30.54
C GLU A 448 50.96 -53.10 29.96
N PHE A 449 51.76 -52.77 28.95
CA PHE A 449 52.68 -53.69 28.29
C PHE A 449 54.10 -53.59 28.83
N THR A 450 54.59 -52.37 29.10
CA THR A 450 55.99 -52.16 29.52
C THR A 450 56.20 -52.40 31.02
N GLU A 451 55.17 -52.19 31.84
CA GLU A 451 55.25 -52.25 33.32
C GLU A 451 54.30 -53.30 33.90
N LYS A 452 54.12 -54.43 33.22
CA LYS A 452 53.08 -55.42 33.54
C LYS A 452 53.04 -55.87 35.00
N ASP A 453 54.19 -56.08 35.63
CA ASP A 453 54.28 -56.57 37.02
C ASP A 453 53.97 -55.48 38.06
N THR A 454 54.09 -54.20 37.68
CA THR A 454 53.91 -53.04 38.57
C THR A 454 52.70 -52.18 38.19
N PHE A 455 52.06 -52.43 37.05
CA PHE A 455 51.01 -51.62 36.46
C PHE A 455 49.83 -51.40 37.40
N ASP A 456 49.36 -52.44 38.09
CA ASP A 456 48.24 -52.32 39.04
C ASP A 456 48.59 -51.35 40.20
N THR A 457 49.83 -51.38 40.67
CA THR A 457 50.31 -50.48 41.73
C THR A 457 50.43 -49.05 41.19
N TYR A 458 50.93 -48.89 39.97
CA TYR A 458 51.02 -47.58 39.30
C TYR A 458 49.64 -46.98 39.04
N PHE A 459 48.70 -47.77 38.51
CA PHE A 459 47.32 -47.36 38.25
C PHE A 459 46.62 -46.90 39.53
N ALA A 460 46.76 -47.67 40.62
CA ALA A 460 46.22 -47.30 41.93
C ALA A 460 46.81 -45.98 42.45
N SER A 461 48.12 -45.78 42.33
CA SER A 461 48.80 -44.53 42.71
C SER A 461 48.30 -43.34 41.89
N MET A 462 48.14 -43.50 40.56
CA MET A 462 47.61 -42.47 39.68
C MET A 462 46.16 -42.12 40.02
N PHE A 463 45.33 -43.12 40.32
CA PHE A 463 43.96 -42.92 40.75
C PHE A 463 43.89 -42.10 42.05
N GLU A 464 44.65 -42.48 43.08
CA GLU A 464 44.69 -41.74 44.36
C GLU A 464 45.22 -40.31 44.18
N ALA A 465 46.23 -40.12 43.34
CA ALA A 465 46.76 -38.80 43.01
C ALA A 465 45.70 -37.92 42.31
N ALA A 466 44.95 -38.48 41.36
CA ALA A 466 43.87 -37.75 40.69
C ALA A 466 42.72 -37.43 41.65
N VAL A 467 42.36 -38.35 42.55
CA VAL A 467 41.36 -38.12 43.62
C VAL A 467 41.78 -36.96 44.53
N ALA A 468 43.04 -36.91 44.94
CA ALA A 468 43.57 -35.84 45.79
C ALA A 468 43.53 -34.47 45.10
N LYS A 469 43.71 -34.43 43.78
CA LYS A 469 43.68 -33.20 42.96
C LYS A 469 42.27 -32.64 42.73
N ILE A 470 41.19 -33.40 42.94
CA ILE A 470 39.82 -32.94 42.63
C ILE A 470 39.47 -31.57 43.23
N LYS A 471 40.03 -31.23 44.40
CA LYS A 471 39.77 -29.95 45.07
C LYS A 471 40.71 -28.82 44.63
N THR A 472 41.95 -29.13 44.27
CA THR A 472 43.02 -28.16 44.03
C THR A 472 43.24 -27.87 42.56
N ASP A 473 43.09 -28.90 41.71
CA ASP A 473 43.10 -28.80 40.24
C ASP A 473 42.04 -29.75 39.64
N PRO A 474 40.76 -29.35 39.70
CA PRO A 474 39.65 -30.20 39.27
C PRO A 474 39.73 -30.60 37.79
N LYS A 475 40.28 -29.71 36.94
CA LYS A 475 40.33 -29.92 35.49
C LYS A 475 41.31 -31.04 35.13
N SER A 476 42.53 -30.98 35.65
CA SER A 476 43.53 -32.04 35.43
C SER A 476 43.11 -33.35 36.11
N ALA A 477 42.51 -33.28 37.31
CA ALA A 477 41.98 -34.47 37.98
C ALA A 477 40.92 -35.19 37.12
N ASP A 478 39.99 -34.45 36.52
CA ASP A 478 38.96 -35.03 35.64
C ASP A 478 39.57 -35.63 34.35
N ASP A 479 40.61 -35.00 33.79
CA ASP A 479 41.31 -35.53 32.61
C ASP A 479 42.02 -36.86 32.92
N ASP A 480 42.75 -36.92 34.04
CA ASP A 480 43.44 -38.12 34.53
C ASP A 480 42.43 -39.25 34.79
N LEU A 481 41.33 -38.96 35.49
CA LEU A 481 40.26 -39.94 35.80
C LEU A 481 39.52 -40.43 34.56
N LEU A 482 39.29 -39.56 33.57
CA LEU A 482 38.73 -39.98 32.28
C LEU A 482 39.67 -40.97 31.59
N ALA A 483 40.96 -40.68 31.52
CA ALA A 483 41.93 -41.55 30.88
C ALA A 483 42.00 -42.92 31.58
N LEU A 484 42.09 -42.92 32.91
CA LEU A 484 42.04 -44.13 33.73
C LEU A 484 40.76 -44.94 33.48
N SER A 485 39.61 -44.28 33.37
CA SER A 485 38.31 -44.94 33.15
C SER A 485 38.17 -45.61 31.79
N VAL A 486 38.96 -45.19 30.78
CA VAL A 486 38.97 -45.83 29.47
C VAL A 486 39.95 -47.00 29.39
N VAL A 487 41.01 -46.96 30.20
CA VAL A 487 41.96 -48.07 30.32
C VAL A 487 41.35 -49.19 31.15
N ASN A 488 40.80 -48.88 32.34
CA ASN A 488 40.11 -49.84 33.19
C ASN A 488 38.73 -49.30 33.66
N PRO A 489 37.66 -49.53 32.87
CA PRO A 489 36.31 -49.04 33.19
C PRO A 489 35.70 -49.64 34.45
N ASP A 490 36.16 -50.82 34.87
CA ASP A 490 35.60 -51.57 36.00
C ASP A 490 36.44 -51.43 37.28
N TYR A 491 37.44 -50.54 37.29
CA TYR A 491 38.23 -50.25 38.48
C TYR A 491 37.32 -49.78 39.64
N PRO A 492 37.45 -50.36 40.85
CA PRO A 492 36.55 -50.07 41.96
C PRO A 492 36.44 -48.57 42.27
N GLY A 493 35.21 -48.04 42.24
CA GLY A 493 34.94 -46.65 42.58
C GLY A 493 35.23 -45.61 41.50
N ILE A 494 35.84 -45.98 40.36
CA ILE A 494 36.23 -45.01 39.32
C ILE A 494 35.04 -44.24 38.75
N LYS A 495 33.91 -44.90 38.51
CA LYS A 495 32.68 -44.28 37.99
C LYS A 495 32.15 -43.19 38.94
N ALA A 496 32.15 -43.46 40.25
CA ALA A 496 31.67 -42.51 41.25
C ALA A 496 32.63 -41.32 41.45
N VAL A 497 33.94 -41.56 41.39
CA VAL A 497 34.95 -40.50 41.47
C VAL A 497 34.92 -39.64 40.21
N LEU A 498 34.86 -40.25 39.02
CA LEU A 498 34.79 -39.55 37.73
C LEU A 498 33.54 -38.65 37.63
N TYR A 499 32.41 -39.09 38.18
CA TYR A 499 31.22 -38.26 38.26
C TYR A 499 31.46 -37.02 39.14
N ARG A 500 32.10 -37.19 40.31
CA ARG A 500 32.45 -36.08 41.22
C ARG A 500 33.47 -35.12 40.60
N SER A 501 34.50 -35.64 39.92
CA SER A 501 35.49 -34.80 39.22
C SER A 501 34.83 -34.04 38.06
N GLY A 502 33.92 -34.67 37.32
CA GLY A 502 33.20 -34.02 36.22
C GLY A 502 32.38 -32.82 36.68
N ILE A 503 31.75 -32.91 37.86
CA ILE A 503 31.06 -31.78 38.50
C ILE A 503 32.06 -30.71 38.93
N ALA A 504 33.12 -31.09 39.64
CA ALA A 504 34.13 -30.15 40.16
C ALA A 504 34.87 -29.40 39.03
N ALA A 505 35.12 -30.07 37.91
CA ALA A 505 35.73 -29.50 36.70
C ALA A 505 34.77 -28.60 35.90
N GLY A 506 33.46 -28.65 36.17
CA GLY A 506 32.44 -27.89 35.45
C GLY A 506 31.95 -28.54 34.15
N ARG A 507 32.35 -29.79 33.87
CA ARG A 507 31.88 -30.58 32.72
C ARG A 507 30.44 -31.05 32.89
N LEU A 508 30.10 -31.47 34.10
CA LEU A 508 28.77 -31.95 34.47
C LEU A 508 28.08 -30.95 35.39
N SER A 509 26.78 -30.79 35.24
CA SER A 509 25.97 -30.00 36.18
C SER A 509 25.69 -30.83 37.45
N PRO A 510 25.84 -30.24 38.65
CA PRO A 510 25.48 -30.95 39.88
C PRO A 510 23.97 -31.24 39.92
N PRO A 511 23.55 -32.36 40.51
CA PRO A 511 22.13 -32.61 40.72
C PRO A 511 21.56 -31.58 41.71
N PRO A 512 20.31 -31.13 41.51
CA PRO A 512 19.68 -30.18 42.43
C PRO A 512 19.54 -30.78 43.84
N ALA A 513 19.65 -29.93 44.86
CA ALA A 513 19.51 -30.39 46.25
C ALA A 513 18.08 -30.88 46.52
N LYS A 514 17.90 -31.82 47.47
CA LYS A 514 16.57 -32.36 47.80
C LYS A 514 15.55 -31.28 48.20
N VAL A 515 16.01 -30.24 48.91
CA VAL A 515 15.17 -29.09 49.32
C VAL A 515 14.72 -28.29 48.10
N ASP A 516 15.61 -28.11 47.12
CA ASP A 516 15.34 -27.40 45.88
C ASP A 516 14.34 -28.17 44.99
N ILE A 517 14.46 -29.50 44.92
CA ILE A 517 13.47 -30.36 44.24
C ILE A 517 12.07 -30.19 44.86
N ALA A 518 11.98 -30.11 46.19
CA ALA A 518 10.71 -29.89 46.87
C ALA A 518 10.13 -28.50 46.55
N LYS A 519 10.98 -27.46 46.52
CA LYS A 519 10.61 -26.10 46.13
C LYS A 519 10.11 -26.03 44.68
N ALA A 520 10.79 -26.69 43.74
CA ALA A 520 10.37 -26.78 42.35
C ALA A 520 8.97 -27.40 42.23
N ARG A 521 8.72 -28.51 42.95
CA ARG A 521 7.39 -29.14 42.99
C ARG A 521 6.30 -28.24 43.56
N ASP A 522 6.57 -27.49 44.63
CA ASP A 522 5.62 -26.53 45.20
C ASP A 522 5.25 -25.42 44.20
N LEU A 523 6.24 -24.87 43.50
CA LEU A 523 6.04 -23.88 42.43
C LEU A 523 5.19 -24.47 41.29
N TYR A 524 5.48 -25.69 40.86
CA TYR A 524 4.66 -26.40 39.87
C TYR A 524 3.19 -26.54 40.33
N TYR A 525 2.92 -26.96 41.56
CA TYR A 525 1.55 -27.11 42.06
C TYR A 525 0.82 -25.76 42.22
N LYS A 526 1.54 -24.67 42.54
CA LYS A 526 0.99 -23.31 42.51
C LYS A 526 0.57 -22.91 41.10
N ALA A 527 1.44 -23.11 40.11
CA ALA A 527 1.14 -22.83 38.71
C ALA A 527 -0.01 -23.70 38.18
N LYS A 528 -0.01 -25.00 38.51
CA LYS A 528 -1.06 -25.94 38.10
C LYS A 528 -2.43 -25.54 38.62
N ARG A 529 -2.54 -25.08 39.87
CA ARG A 529 -3.83 -24.58 40.41
C ARG A 529 -4.37 -23.39 39.63
N ILE A 530 -3.50 -22.47 39.21
CA ILE A 530 -3.89 -21.32 38.39
C ILE A 530 -4.36 -21.77 37.01
N ALA A 531 -3.65 -22.71 36.39
CA ALA A 531 -3.99 -23.28 35.09
C ALA A 531 -5.31 -24.05 35.12
N ASP A 532 -5.50 -24.92 36.12
CA ASP A 532 -6.72 -25.73 36.28
C ASP A 532 -7.96 -24.88 36.59
N ALA A 533 -7.78 -23.70 37.20
CA ALA A 533 -8.86 -22.73 37.44
C ALA A 533 -9.18 -21.85 36.21
N ASP A 534 -8.44 -21.98 35.10
CA ASP A 534 -8.53 -21.18 33.87
C ASP A 534 -8.51 -19.65 34.13
N ASN A 535 -7.81 -19.21 35.18
CA ASN A 535 -7.70 -17.80 35.50
C ASN A 535 -6.63 -17.13 34.62
N ARG A 536 -7.02 -16.75 33.40
CA ARG A 536 -6.12 -16.17 32.39
C ARG A 536 -5.37 -14.93 32.86
N ALA A 537 -5.97 -14.11 33.71
CA ALA A 537 -5.33 -12.92 34.27
C ALA A 537 -4.10 -13.27 35.14
N GLN A 538 -4.05 -14.49 35.69
CA GLN A 538 -2.94 -14.98 36.51
C GLN A 538 -1.97 -15.88 35.74
N PHE A 539 -2.19 -16.13 34.45
CA PHE A 539 -1.27 -16.96 33.65
C PHE A 539 0.18 -16.44 33.61
N PRO A 540 0.46 -15.12 33.58
CA PRO A 540 1.83 -14.62 33.70
C PRO A 540 2.52 -15.07 35.01
N ILE A 541 1.78 -15.13 36.12
CA ILE A 541 2.29 -15.60 37.41
C ILE A 541 2.57 -17.10 37.36
N ALA A 542 1.66 -17.88 36.77
CA ALA A 542 1.85 -19.32 36.59
C ALA A 542 3.06 -19.64 35.71
N ILE A 543 3.27 -18.88 34.63
CA ILE A 543 4.45 -18.98 33.76
C ILE A 543 5.73 -18.72 34.56
N ALA A 544 5.79 -17.64 35.34
CA ALA A 544 6.96 -17.32 36.16
C ALA A 544 7.26 -18.41 37.21
N TYR A 545 6.24 -19.00 37.84
CA TYR A 545 6.44 -20.14 38.75
C TYR A 545 7.01 -21.37 38.04
N LEU A 546 6.57 -21.65 36.81
CA LEU A 546 7.07 -22.78 36.03
C LEU A 546 8.50 -22.54 35.54
N GLU A 547 8.83 -21.32 35.11
CA GLU A 547 10.19 -20.95 34.73
C GLU A 547 11.17 -21.11 35.90
N GLU A 548 10.81 -20.60 37.09
CA GLU A 548 11.63 -20.78 38.30
C GLU A 548 11.71 -22.27 38.70
N SER A 549 10.63 -23.02 38.56
CA SER A 549 10.62 -24.48 38.81
C SER A 549 11.59 -25.21 37.89
N ILE A 550 11.62 -24.88 36.59
CA ILE A 550 12.52 -25.50 35.59
C ILE A 550 13.96 -25.04 35.77
N LYS A 551 14.17 -23.80 36.19
CA LYS A 551 15.50 -23.30 36.53
C LYS A 551 16.11 -24.08 37.71
N ILE A 552 15.29 -24.37 38.72
CA ILE A 552 15.70 -25.16 39.89
C ILE A 552 15.95 -26.63 39.50
N ASP A 553 15.01 -27.26 38.77
CA ASP A 553 15.14 -28.63 38.27
C ASP A 553 14.97 -28.66 36.74
N SER A 554 16.09 -28.64 36.03
CA SER A 554 16.12 -28.57 34.56
C SER A 554 15.60 -29.82 33.85
N ASN A 555 15.35 -30.90 34.60
CA ASN A 555 14.78 -32.15 34.10
C ASN A 555 13.30 -32.32 34.51
N PHE A 556 12.66 -31.29 35.07
CA PHE A 556 11.27 -31.34 35.51
C PHE A 556 10.28 -31.26 34.33
N ASN A 557 10.13 -32.37 33.62
CA ASN A 557 9.33 -32.46 32.39
C ASN A 557 7.86 -32.04 32.56
N GLN A 558 7.22 -32.32 33.69
CA GLN A 558 5.83 -31.93 33.92
C GLN A 558 5.66 -30.39 33.97
N ALA A 559 6.62 -29.68 34.57
CA ALA A 559 6.63 -28.22 34.60
C ALA A 559 6.86 -27.65 33.20
N ALA A 560 7.79 -28.24 32.43
CA ALA A 560 8.03 -27.86 31.04
C ALA A 560 6.81 -28.02 30.14
N VAL A 561 6.09 -29.16 30.24
CA VAL A 561 4.86 -29.40 29.46
C VAL A 561 3.77 -28.38 29.81
N LEU A 562 3.56 -28.10 31.10
CA LEU A 562 2.56 -27.12 31.52
C LEU A 562 2.94 -25.69 31.08
N LEU A 563 4.24 -25.35 31.11
CA LEU A 563 4.73 -24.06 30.63
C LEU A 563 4.43 -23.87 29.14
N ASP A 564 4.70 -24.89 28.32
CA ASP A 564 4.43 -24.84 26.88
C ASP A 564 2.94 -24.74 26.57
N GLN A 565 2.10 -25.44 27.34
CA GLN A 565 0.64 -25.33 27.25
C GLN A 565 0.17 -23.92 27.58
N LEU A 566 0.66 -23.35 28.68
CA LEU A 566 0.32 -21.98 29.07
C LEU A 566 0.80 -20.97 28.04
N ARG A 567 2.06 -21.03 27.59
CA ARG A 567 2.60 -20.16 26.51
C ARG A 567 1.86 -20.30 25.19
N THR A 568 1.34 -21.49 24.89
CA THR A 568 0.46 -21.71 23.73
C THR A 568 -0.88 -21.00 23.91
N SER A 569 -1.47 -21.09 25.10
CA SER A 569 -2.76 -20.46 25.43
C SER A 569 -2.65 -18.94 25.58
N THR A 570 -1.55 -18.43 26.14
CA THR A 570 -1.29 -17.01 26.33
C THR A 570 -0.68 -16.37 25.10
N GLY A 571 0.08 -17.07 24.27
CA GLY A 571 0.62 -16.52 23.02
C GLY A 571 -0.43 -16.38 21.92
N GLY A 572 -1.62 -16.99 22.08
CA GLY A 572 -2.84 -16.60 21.37
C GLY A 572 -3.60 -15.43 22.04
N ALA A 573 -3.44 -15.25 23.36
CA ALA A 573 -3.96 -14.10 24.11
C ALA A 573 -2.99 -12.90 24.14
N GLY A 574 -1.81 -13.04 23.53
CA GLY A 574 -0.71 -12.09 23.47
C GLY A 574 -0.72 -11.25 22.19
N VAL A 575 -1.64 -11.53 21.27
CA VAL A 575 -2.27 -10.44 20.51
C VAL A 575 -3.03 -9.65 21.56
N SER A 576 -2.33 -8.79 22.33
CA SER A 576 -3.01 -7.73 23.06
C SER A 576 -3.78 -7.02 21.97
N VAL A 577 -5.09 -7.24 21.96
CA VAL A 577 -6.00 -6.55 21.08
C VAL A 577 -5.78 -5.10 21.48
N MET A 578 -4.94 -4.42 20.70
CA MET A 578 -4.76 -2.98 20.83
C MET A 578 -6.16 -2.42 21.03
N SER A 579 -6.31 -1.48 21.94
CA SER A 579 -7.62 -0.82 22.08
C SER A 579 -8.11 -0.41 20.70
N GLU A 580 -9.43 -0.44 20.45
CA GLU A 580 -9.96 -0.13 19.12
C GLU A 580 -9.40 1.20 18.58
N SER A 581 -9.22 2.18 19.47
CA SER A 581 -8.53 3.45 19.23
C SER A 581 -7.06 3.28 18.83
N ASP A 582 -6.28 2.46 19.52
CA ASP A 582 -4.88 2.23 19.19
C ASP A 582 -4.72 1.40 17.91
N GLN A 583 -5.64 0.48 17.61
CA GLN A 583 -5.67 -0.17 16.30
C GLN A 583 -5.96 0.84 15.19
N GLN A 584 -6.85 1.81 15.40
CA GLN A 584 -7.09 2.89 14.43
C GLN A 584 -5.83 3.74 14.22
N LYS A 585 -5.09 4.07 15.28
CA LYS A 585 -3.81 4.78 15.17
C LYS A 585 -2.75 3.95 14.44
N LEU A 586 -2.68 2.64 14.69
CA LEU A 586 -1.76 1.76 13.99
C LEU A 586 -2.10 1.73 12.49
N ARG A 587 -3.39 1.56 12.16
CA ARG A 587 -3.90 1.66 10.79
C ARG A 587 -3.57 2.99 10.13
N PHE A 588 -3.63 4.08 10.89
CA PHE A 588 -3.27 5.41 10.37
C PHE A 588 -1.76 5.53 10.10
N ALA A 589 -0.91 5.00 10.99
CA ALA A 589 0.52 4.94 10.74
C ALA A 589 0.89 4.06 9.52
N GLU A 590 0.10 3.01 9.23
CA GLU A 590 0.25 2.18 8.03
C GLU A 590 0.01 2.99 6.76
N ASN A 591 -1.06 3.78 6.73
CA ASN A 591 -1.34 4.67 5.62
C ASN A 591 -0.23 5.71 5.44
N LEU A 592 0.26 6.32 6.52
CA LEU A 592 1.36 7.30 6.44
C LEU A 592 2.67 6.68 5.94
N TYR A 593 3.00 5.46 6.36
CA TYR A 593 4.18 4.76 5.84
C TYR A 593 4.06 4.51 4.34
N VAL A 594 2.86 4.15 3.88
CA VAL A 594 2.55 3.89 2.47
C VAL A 594 2.66 5.19 1.65
N GLU A 595 2.14 6.31 2.18
CA GLU A 595 2.25 7.66 1.59
C GLU A 595 3.69 8.24 1.58
N GLY A 596 4.71 7.49 2.02
CA GLY A 596 6.10 7.95 2.10
C GLY A 596 6.38 8.92 3.25
N LYS A 597 5.39 9.14 4.11
CA LYS A 597 5.40 10.01 5.29
C LYS A 597 5.99 9.28 6.49
N TYR A 598 7.23 8.82 6.34
CA TYR A 598 7.90 7.95 7.31
C TYR A 598 8.09 8.63 8.68
N LEU A 599 8.28 9.94 8.70
CA LEU A 599 8.45 10.70 9.94
C LEU A 599 7.14 10.74 10.74
N GLU A 600 6.01 11.06 10.10
CA GLU A 600 4.70 11.08 10.76
C GLU A 600 4.27 9.67 11.18
N ALA A 601 4.50 8.66 10.33
CA ALA A 601 4.28 7.26 10.68
C ALA A 601 5.11 6.87 11.91
N GLY A 602 6.39 7.26 11.95
CA GLY A 602 7.30 6.98 13.06
C GLY A 602 6.86 7.63 14.38
N ILE A 603 6.34 8.85 14.33
CA ILE A 603 5.80 9.54 15.53
C ILE A 603 4.63 8.75 16.12
N ILE A 604 3.67 8.34 15.28
CA ILE A 604 2.48 7.62 15.74
C ILE A 604 2.86 6.22 16.24
N LEU A 605 3.79 5.55 15.57
CA LEU A 605 4.28 4.25 16.02
C LEU A 605 5.04 4.33 17.33
N ASN A 606 5.81 5.40 17.56
CA ASN A 606 6.46 5.64 18.84
C ASN A 606 5.44 5.96 19.95
N GLN A 607 4.37 6.68 19.63
CA GLN A 607 3.27 6.91 20.58
C GLN A 607 2.54 5.61 20.93
N LEU A 608 2.28 4.76 19.95
CA LEU A 608 1.71 3.43 20.15
C LEU A 608 2.65 2.53 20.95
N TRP A 609 3.95 2.60 20.66
CA TRP A 609 4.99 1.85 21.35
C TRP A 609 5.15 2.26 22.82
N ASN A 610 4.82 3.50 23.16
CA ASN A 610 4.86 3.96 24.55
C ASN A 610 3.82 3.25 25.43
N ASN A 611 2.76 2.67 24.86
CA ASN A 611 1.85 1.80 25.58
C ASN A 611 2.44 0.37 25.68
N PRO A 612 2.75 -0.14 26.89
CA PRO A 612 3.36 -1.46 27.07
C PRO A 612 2.52 -2.62 26.52
N GLU A 613 1.19 -2.48 26.51
CA GLU A 613 0.29 -3.50 25.95
C GLU A 613 0.40 -3.59 24.43
N ASN A 614 0.63 -2.47 23.76
CA ASN A 614 0.73 -2.42 22.30
C ASN A 614 2.04 -3.00 21.77
N ARG A 615 3.11 -3.04 22.59
CA ARG A 615 4.41 -3.65 22.21
C ARG A 615 4.31 -5.14 21.91
N LYS A 616 3.27 -5.81 22.40
CA LYS A 616 2.99 -7.21 22.11
C LYS A 616 2.34 -7.39 20.72
N SER A 617 1.90 -6.30 20.08
CA SER A 617 1.35 -6.34 18.72
C SER A 617 2.49 -6.52 17.71
N SER A 618 2.59 -7.72 17.16
CA SER A 618 3.53 -8.01 16.08
C SER A 618 3.32 -7.09 14.86
N LYS A 619 2.10 -6.60 14.64
CA LYS A 619 1.78 -5.64 13.57
C LYS A 619 2.39 -4.25 13.82
N LEU A 620 2.35 -3.76 15.07
CA LEU A 620 3.06 -2.54 15.48
C LEU A 620 4.57 -2.70 15.29
N ASN A 621 5.11 -3.84 15.69
CA ASN A 621 6.56 -4.08 15.70
C ASN A 621 7.09 -4.21 14.26
N ASP A 622 6.36 -4.92 13.39
CA ASP A 622 6.70 -5.07 11.98
C ASP A 622 6.64 -3.74 11.23
N LEU A 623 5.57 -2.95 11.44
CA LEU A 623 5.47 -1.64 10.81
C LEU A 623 6.52 -0.66 11.31
N LYS A 624 6.78 -0.65 12.63
CA LYS A 624 7.83 0.18 13.22
C LYS A 624 9.21 -0.16 12.64
N LYS A 625 9.55 -1.44 12.50
CA LYS A 625 10.79 -1.87 11.79
C LYS A 625 10.85 -1.35 10.35
N LYS A 626 9.74 -1.43 9.60
CA LYS A 626 9.66 -0.96 8.22
C LYS A 626 9.87 0.56 8.12
N VAL A 627 9.24 1.33 9.00
CA VAL A 627 9.39 2.79 9.09
C VAL A 627 10.79 3.18 9.52
N ASP A 628 11.33 2.57 10.59
CA ASP A 628 12.67 2.85 11.12
C ASP A 628 13.78 2.53 10.10
N ALA A 629 13.55 1.60 9.16
CA ALA A 629 14.48 1.31 8.07
C ALA A 629 14.42 2.28 6.88
N ARG A 630 13.40 3.16 6.83
CA ARG A 630 13.19 4.17 5.78
C ARG A 630 13.53 5.59 6.23
N LEU A 631 13.60 5.81 7.55
CA LEU A 631 14.15 7.00 8.21
C LEU A 631 15.68 6.89 8.27
#